data_AF-A0A062VEK9-F1
#
_entry.id   AF-A0A062VEK9-F1
#
_cell.length_a   1.000
_cell.length_b   1.000
_cell.length_c   1.000
_cell.angle_alpha   90.00
_cell.angle_beta   90.00
_cell.angle_gamma   90.00
#
_symmetry.space_group_name_H-M   'P 1'
#
loop_
_entity.id
_entity.type
_entity.pdbx_description
1 polymer ?
#
loop_
_entity_poly.entity_id
_entity_poly.type
_entity_poly.pdbx_seq_one_letter_code
_entity_poly.pdbx_strand_id
1 'polypeptide(L)'
;MSQWQELVTDGHVRAARWRNATPFLLVAAAATITLGALALIFAPQAERSDRVANAKREYVRTLSAAVAQLDPLIASIQIEPENPAAAVSRTEVQGQVTEALERLNAAGRLPAEAARIKIEDYWAGRWEAGTLNALRKNNTVLVASYVRLDTPSADSDRPPQLARTYGLFRKSAAGTWDYYCLDFAAALRCDQTSVRPHEVIGTLRDFLPSSATTGSNRS
;
A
#
# COMPACT_ATOMS: atom_id res chain seq x y z
N MET A 1 -37.58 -45.15 68.21
CA MET A 1 -37.11 -45.70 66.92
C MET A 1 -35.96 -44.84 66.45
N SER A 2 -34.83 -45.44 66.07
CA SER A 2 -33.53 -44.78 65.98
C SER A 2 -33.27 -44.14 64.62
N GLN A 3 -32.82 -42.88 64.64
CA GLN A 3 -32.39 -42.01 63.54
C GLN A 3 -31.47 -42.68 62.48
N TRP A 4 -30.80 -43.78 62.85
CA TRP A 4 -29.96 -44.58 61.95
C TRP A 4 -30.74 -45.39 60.91
N GLN A 5 -31.99 -45.80 61.17
CA GLN A 5 -32.80 -46.52 60.18
C GLN A 5 -33.26 -45.60 59.04
N GLU A 6 -33.55 -44.34 59.35
CA GLU A 6 -34.05 -43.34 58.39
C GLU A 6 -32.97 -42.92 57.37
N LEU A 7 -31.72 -42.80 57.82
CA LEU A 7 -30.54 -42.52 56.97
C LEU A 7 -30.22 -43.64 55.98
N VAL A 8 -30.42 -44.91 56.38
CA VAL A 8 -30.17 -46.07 55.49
C VAL A 8 -31.26 -46.17 54.43
N THR A 9 -32.51 -45.87 54.77
CA THR A 9 -33.63 -45.86 53.81
C THR A 9 -33.50 -44.72 52.80
N ASP A 10 -33.14 -43.51 53.23
CA ASP A 10 -32.92 -42.38 52.31
C ASP A 10 -31.72 -42.57 51.38
N GLY A 11 -30.65 -43.22 51.87
CA GLY A 11 -29.49 -43.60 51.05
C GLY A 11 -29.85 -44.57 49.93
N HIS A 12 -30.73 -45.55 50.20
CA HIS A 12 -31.17 -46.53 49.21
C HIS A 12 -32.09 -45.91 48.14
N VAL A 13 -32.99 -45.02 48.55
CA VAL A 13 -33.89 -44.30 47.62
C VAL A 13 -33.09 -43.36 46.72
N ARG A 14 -32.08 -42.67 47.27
CA ARG A 14 -31.20 -41.80 46.47
C ARG A 14 -30.35 -42.64 45.49
N ALA A 15 -29.76 -43.75 45.92
CA ALA A 15 -28.99 -44.65 45.04
C ALA A 15 -29.84 -45.29 43.92
N ALA A 16 -31.11 -45.63 44.19
CA ALA A 16 -32.05 -46.14 43.18
C ALA A 16 -32.40 -45.09 42.12
N ARG A 17 -32.59 -43.82 42.52
CA ARG A 17 -32.83 -42.71 41.58
C ARG A 17 -31.64 -42.46 40.65
N TRP A 18 -30.41 -42.53 41.18
CA TRP A 18 -29.20 -42.37 40.36
C TRP A 18 -28.98 -43.51 39.36
N ARG A 19 -29.33 -44.76 39.71
CA ARG A 19 -29.27 -45.93 38.81
C ARG A 19 -30.23 -45.83 37.62
N ASN A 20 -31.42 -45.24 37.82
CA ASN A 20 -32.36 -45.02 36.71
C ASN A 20 -32.00 -43.82 35.84
N ALA A 21 -31.32 -42.81 36.38
CA ALA A 21 -30.93 -41.61 35.63
C ALA A 21 -29.62 -41.77 34.82
N THR A 22 -28.71 -42.66 35.26
CA THR A 22 -27.41 -42.87 34.62
C THR A 22 -27.48 -43.24 33.13
N PRO A 23 -28.34 -44.18 32.67
CA PRO A 23 -28.38 -44.54 31.25
C PRO A 23 -28.83 -43.37 30.37
N PHE A 24 -29.76 -42.54 30.84
CA PHE A 24 -30.22 -41.36 30.10
C PHE A 24 -29.15 -40.26 30.01
N LEU A 25 -28.35 -40.08 31.07
CA LEU A 25 -27.22 -39.15 31.05
C LEU A 25 -26.12 -39.59 30.06
N LEU A 26 -25.84 -40.89 29.98
CA LEU A 26 -24.88 -41.43 29.01
C LEU A 26 -25.38 -41.30 27.56
N VAL A 27 -26.66 -41.56 27.31
CA VAL A 27 -27.27 -41.37 25.98
C VAL A 27 -27.28 -39.89 25.59
N ALA A 28 -27.62 -39.00 26.52
CA ALA A 28 -27.59 -37.55 26.29
C ALA A 28 -26.17 -37.06 25.97
N ALA A 29 -25.16 -37.54 26.72
CA ALA A 29 -23.76 -37.20 26.47
C ALA A 29 -23.31 -37.69 25.08
N ALA A 30 -23.60 -38.95 24.72
CA ALA A 30 -23.28 -39.51 23.41
C ALA A 30 -23.98 -38.73 22.27
N ALA A 31 -25.24 -38.36 22.44
CA ALA A 31 -25.99 -37.56 21.48
C ALA A 31 -25.36 -36.17 21.28
N THR A 32 -24.94 -35.50 22.36
CA THR A 32 -24.29 -34.18 22.26
C THR A 32 -22.93 -34.23 21.56
N ILE A 33 -22.12 -35.26 21.82
CA ILE A 33 -20.84 -35.46 21.13
C ILE A 33 -21.06 -35.72 19.64
N THR A 34 -22.04 -36.54 19.29
CA THR A 34 -22.38 -36.87 17.90
C THR A 34 -22.93 -35.64 17.16
N LEU A 35 -23.78 -34.85 17.80
CA LEU A 35 -24.29 -33.58 17.25
C LEU A 35 -23.19 -32.54 17.07
N GLY A 36 -22.23 -32.44 18.01
CA GLY A 36 -21.06 -31.57 17.89
C GLY A 36 -20.14 -31.99 16.74
N ALA A 37 -19.93 -33.30 16.55
CA ALA A 37 -19.17 -33.84 15.43
C ALA A 37 -19.88 -33.60 14.09
N LEU A 38 -21.20 -33.81 14.02
CA LEU A 38 -21.98 -33.45 12.83
C LEU A 38 -21.92 -31.95 12.55
N ALA A 39 -22.04 -31.10 13.58
CA ALA A 39 -21.95 -29.65 13.41
C ALA A 39 -20.58 -29.20 12.88
N LEU A 40 -19.49 -29.90 13.18
CA LEU A 40 -18.17 -29.63 12.60
C LEU A 40 -18.03 -30.12 11.14
N ILE A 41 -18.70 -31.21 10.78
CA ILE A 41 -18.72 -31.76 9.41
C ILE A 41 -19.63 -30.93 8.48
N PHE A 42 -20.76 -30.44 9.01
CA PHE A 42 -21.74 -29.64 8.28
C PHE A 42 -21.56 -28.13 8.49
N ALA A 43 -20.63 -27.69 9.34
CA ALA A 43 -20.24 -26.29 9.41
C ALA A 43 -19.69 -25.88 8.04
N PRO A 44 -20.14 -24.76 7.45
CA PRO A 44 -19.58 -24.26 6.20
C PRO A 44 -18.13 -23.80 6.43
N GLN A 45 -17.18 -24.72 6.24
CA GLN A 45 -15.74 -24.50 6.47
C GLN A 45 -15.01 -23.81 5.29
N ALA A 46 -15.72 -23.18 4.33
CA ALA A 46 -15.07 -22.73 3.08
C ALA A 46 -15.42 -21.32 2.55
N GLU A 47 -16.21 -20.48 3.23
CA GLU A 47 -16.56 -19.15 2.66
C GLU A 47 -15.63 -18.00 3.08
N ARG A 48 -15.03 -18.05 4.28
CA ARG A 48 -14.29 -16.89 4.83
C ARG A 48 -12.93 -16.67 4.16
N SER A 49 -12.23 -17.75 3.79
CA SER A 49 -10.94 -17.70 3.08
C SER A 49 -11.12 -17.14 1.68
N ASP A 50 -12.14 -17.61 0.96
CA ASP A 50 -12.41 -17.21 -0.42
C ASP A 50 -12.86 -15.75 -0.51
N ARG A 51 -13.68 -15.25 0.42
CA ARG A 51 -14.07 -13.84 0.46
C ARG A 51 -12.86 -12.92 0.68
N VAL A 52 -11.96 -13.25 1.60
CA VAL A 52 -10.75 -12.44 1.85
C VAL A 52 -9.78 -12.53 0.67
N ALA A 53 -9.59 -13.72 0.10
CA ALA A 53 -8.74 -13.90 -1.08
C ALA A 53 -9.31 -13.15 -2.29
N ASN A 54 -10.63 -13.20 -2.51
CA ASN A 54 -11.31 -12.45 -3.57
C ASN A 54 -11.21 -10.95 -3.36
N ALA A 55 -11.43 -10.46 -2.13
CA ALA A 55 -11.28 -9.05 -1.81
C ALA A 55 -9.84 -8.54 -2.02
N LYS A 56 -8.83 -9.33 -1.64
CA LYS A 56 -7.42 -8.99 -1.91
C LYS A 56 -7.13 -8.94 -3.41
N ARG A 57 -7.63 -9.91 -4.19
CA ARG A 57 -7.46 -9.93 -5.64
C ARG A 57 -8.13 -8.75 -6.31
N GLU A 58 -9.35 -8.42 -5.90
CA GLU A 58 -10.08 -7.26 -6.40
C GLU A 58 -9.34 -5.96 -6.07
N TYR A 59 -8.89 -5.82 -4.83
CA TYR A 59 -8.14 -4.65 -4.39
C TYR A 59 -6.84 -4.46 -5.18
N VAL A 60 -6.04 -5.52 -5.35
CA VAL A 60 -4.82 -5.46 -6.16
C VAL A 60 -5.17 -5.13 -7.61
N ARG A 61 -6.26 -5.69 -8.16
CA ARG A 61 -6.73 -5.39 -9.52
C ARG A 61 -7.08 -3.91 -9.68
N THR A 62 -7.84 -3.32 -8.76
CA THR A 62 -8.18 -1.90 -8.79
C THR A 62 -6.93 -1.02 -8.75
N LEU A 63 -5.98 -1.33 -7.85
CA LEU A 63 -4.74 -0.57 -7.75
C LEU A 63 -3.85 -0.74 -8.97
N SER A 64 -3.73 -1.94 -9.53
CA SER A 64 -3.01 -2.19 -10.78
C SER A 64 -3.61 -1.39 -11.93
N ALA A 65 -4.95 -1.34 -12.03
CA ALA A 65 -5.64 -0.56 -13.04
C ALA A 65 -5.38 0.96 -12.86
N ALA A 66 -5.40 1.45 -11.63
CA ALA A 66 -5.09 2.84 -11.33
C ALA A 66 -3.64 3.21 -11.67
N VAL A 67 -2.67 2.35 -11.34
CA VAL A 67 -1.25 2.54 -11.68
C VAL A 67 -1.03 2.46 -13.19
N ALA A 68 -1.73 1.57 -13.90
CA ALA A 68 -1.66 1.47 -15.36
C ALA A 68 -2.18 2.71 -16.09
N GLN A 69 -3.03 3.52 -15.45
CA GLN A 69 -3.48 4.81 -16.00
C GLN A 69 -2.46 5.94 -15.85
N LEU A 70 -1.40 5.75 -15.05
CA LEU A 70 -0.39 6.80 -14.85
C LEU A 70 0.45 7.05 -16.10
N ASP A 71 0.90 6.00 -16.80
CA ASP A 71 1.65 6.16 -18.06
C ASP A 71 0.90 6.98 -19.12
N PRO A 72 -0.36 6.63 -19.49
CA PRO A 72 -1.10 7.43 -20.47
C PRO A 72 -1.45 8.83 -19.95
N LEU A 73 -1.67 9.00 -18.64
CA LEU A 73 -1.86 10.31 -18.03
C LEU A 73 -0.58 11.17 -18.17
N ILE A 74 0.58 10.62 -17.84
CA ILE A 74 1.86 11.31 -17.97
C ILE A 74 2.09 11.67 -19.45
N ALA A 75 1.85 10.73 -20.36
CA ALA A 75 2.04 10.93 -21.79
C ALA A 75 1.13 12.03 -22.40
N SER A 76 -0.08 12.20 -21.87
CA SER A 76 -1.03 13.20 -22.38
C SER A 76 -0.76 14.64 -21.90
N ILE A 77 0.06 14.79 -20.86
CA ILE A 77 0.40 16.09 -20.30
C ILE A 77 1.53 16.73 -21.11
N GLN A 78 1.24 17.91 -21.67
CA GLN A 78 2.23 18.77 -22.30
C GLN A 78 3.22 19.31 -21.24
N ILE A 79 4.52 19.32 -21.58
CA ILE A 79 5.58 19.79 -20.69
C ILE A 79 5.68 21.31 -20.80
N GLU A 80 5.10 22.02 -19.84
CA GLU A 80 5.11 23.49 -19.84
C GLU A 80 5.13 24.04 -18.40
N PRO A 81 6.30 24.00 -17.72
CA PRO A 81 6.45 24.62 -16.41
C PRO A 81 6.37 26.14 -16.50
N GLU A 82 6.04 26.80 -15.38
CA GLU A 82 5.90 28.26 -15.30
C GLU A 82 7.20 29.00 -15.67
N ASN A 83 8.36 28.44 -15.30
CA ASN A 83 9.67 28.98 -15.66
C ASN A 83 10.56 27.90 -16.32
N PRO A 84 10.40 27.62 -17.62
CA PRO A 84 11.13 26.54 -18.28
C PRO A 84 12.65 26.76 -18.33
N ALA A 85 13.10 28.01 -18.28
CA ALA A 85 14.52 28.36 -18.27
C ALA A 85 15.24 27.95 -16.97
N ALA A 86 14.50 27.81 -15.85
CA ALA A 86 15.04 27.34 -14.58
C ALA A 86 15.32 25.84 -14.57
N ALA A 87 14.86 25.07 -15.56
CA ALA A 87 15.14 23.64 -15.63
C ALA A 87 16.64 23.37 -15.69
N VAL A 88 17.07 22.40 -14.88
CA VAL A 88 18.48 22.04 -14.71
C VAL A 88 18.84 20.82 -15.55
N SER A 89 20.14 20.61 -15.73
CA SER A 89 20.68 19.44 -16.42
C SER A 89 20.39 18.14 -15.66
N ARG A 90 20.51 16.99 -16.35
CA ARG A 90 20.40 15.67 -15.71
C ARG A 90 21.38 15.51 -14.53
N THR A 91 22.61 15.99 -14.68
CA THR A 91 23.65 15.88 -13.65
C THR A 91 23.29 16.69 -12.41
N GLU A 92 22.72 17.88 -12.56
CA GLU A 92 22.25 18.69 -11.44
C GLU A 92 21.08 18.02 -10.71
N VAL A 93 20.11 17.46 -11.43
CA VAL A 93 19.02 16.67 -10.80
C VAL A 93 19.59 15.49 -10.02
N GLN A 94 20.61 14.79 -10.53
CA GLN A 94 21.28 13.72 -9.79
C GLN A 94 21.94 14.23 -8.51
N GLY A 95 22.63 15.38 -8.57
CA GLY A 95 23.19 16.03 -7.39
C GLY A 95 22.13 16.35 -6.34
N GLN A 96 20.98 16.89 -6.75
CA GLN A 96 19.85 17.16 -5.85
C GLN A 96 19.29 15.87 -5.23
N VAL A 97 19.19 14.77 -6.00
CA VAL A 97 18.72 13.47 -5.51
C VAL A 97 19.70 12.89 -4.49
N THR A 98 20.99 12.98 -4.75
CA THR A 98 22.04 12.52 -3.83
C THR A 98 22.00 13.31 -2.52
N GLU A 99 21.93 14.65 -2.58
CA GLU A 99 21.78 15.46 -1.38
C GLU A 99 20.51 15.08 -0.61
N ALA A 100 19.38 14.92 -1.32
CA ALA A 100 18.13 14.53 -0.68
C ALA A 100 18.23 13.16 0.02
N LEU A 101 18.91 12.18 -0.59
CA LEU A 101 19.15 10.88 0.01
C LEU A 101 20.00 10.98 1.27
N GLU A 102 21.09 11.77 1.22
CA GLU A 102 21.97 12.01 2.37
C GLU A 102 21.22 12.69 3.52
N ARG A 103 20.42 13.73 3.24
CA ARG A 103 19.61 14.44 4.23
C ARG A 103 18.54 13.55 4.85
N LEU A 104 17.89 12.71 4.03
CA LEU A 104 16.91 11.74 4.52
C LEU A 104 17.56 10.70 5.44
N ASN A 105 18.74 10.21 5.10
CA ASN A 105 19.48 9.27 5.94
C ASN A 105 20.02 9.91 7.23
N ALA A 106 20.51 11.14 7.17
CA ALA A 106 21.08 11.83 8.33
C ALA A 106 20.02 12.36 9.29
N ALA A 107 18.92 12.94 8.78
CA ALA A 107 17.97 13.71 9.58
C ALA A 107 16.49 13.38 9.27
N GLY A 108 16.21 12.43 8.39
CA GLY A 108 14.83 12.05 8.04
C GLY A 108 14.02 13.15 7.36
N ARG A 109 14.70 14.16 6.80
CA ARG A 109 14.08 15.33 6.15
C ARG A 109 14.68 15.56 4.77
N LEU A 110 13.87 16.09 3.88
CA LEU A 110 14.33 16.57 2.57
C LEU A 110 15.13 17.88 2.73
N PRO A 111 15.95 18.25 1.74
CA PRO A 111 16.57 19.57 1.65
C PRO A 111 15.50 20.67 1.71
N ALA A 112 15.88 21.88 2.15
CA ALA A 112 14.94 23.00 2.29
C ALA A 112 14.47 23.51 0.91
N GLU A 113 15.31 23.30 -0.10
CA GLU A 113 15.18 23.67 -1.49
C GLU A 113 14.15 22.78 -2.22
N ALA A 114 13.88 21.58 -1.69
CA ALA A 114 12.91 20.67 -2.28
C ALA A 114 11.47 21.19 -2.09
N ALA A 115 10.79 21.46 -3.19
CA ALA A 115 9.43 21.98 -3.19
C ALA A 115 8.43 20.89 -2.74
N ARG A 116 7.54 21.24 -1.81
CA ARG A 116 6.45 20.33 -1.40
C ARG A 116 5.23 20.58 -2.29
N ILE A 117 4.76 19.53 -2.96
CA ILE A 117 3.63 19.63 -3.89
C ILE A 117 2.43 18.80 -3.41
N LYS A 118 1.27 18.95 -4.05
CA LYS A 118 0.08 18.13 -3.80
C LYS A 118 0.02 16.96 -4.76
N ILE A 119 -0.73 15.91 -4.42
CA ILE A 119 -0.83 14.69 -5.24
C ILE A 119 -1.35 15.01 -6.64
N GLU A 120 -2.35 15.88 -6.72
CA GLU A 120 -2.98 16.30 -7.96
C GLU A 120 -1.98 17.06 -8.85
N ASP A 121 -1.19 17.95 -8.23
CA ASP A 121 -0.15 18.72 -8.92
C ASP A 121 1.01 17.83 -9.36
N TYR A 122 1.36 16.81 -8.57
CA TYR A 122 2.33 15.79 -8.94
C TYR A 122 1.93 15.14 -10.26
N TRP A 123 0.80 14.45 -10.33
CA TRP A 123 0.47 13.72 -11.55
C TRP A 123 0.10 14.61 -12.72
N ALA A 124 -0.39 15.83 -12.48
CA ALA A 124 -0.67 16.81 -13.53
C ALA A 124 0.60 17.47 -14.10
N GLY A 125 1.78 17.21 -13.55
CA GLY A 125 3.01 17.87 -14.00
C GLY A 125 3.00 19.38 -13.72
N ARG A 126 2.37 19.83 -12.63
CA ARG A 126 2.33 21.26 -12.26
C ARG A 126 3.37 21.52 -11.18
N TRP A 127 4.63 21.62 -11.59
CA TRP A 127 5.78 21.70 -10.69
C TRP A 127 6.68 22.87 -11.00
N GLU A 128 7.50 23.25 -10.04
CA GLU A 128 8.56 24.23 -10.26
C GLU A 128 9.73 23.58 -11.02
N ALA A 129 10.23 24.27 -12.04
CA ALA A 129 11.45 23.85 -12.72
C ALA A 129 12.69 24.26 -11.92
N GLY A 130 13.75 23.43 -11.98
CA GLY A 130 15.02 23.73 -11.33
C GLY A 130 15.19 23.15 -9.92
N THR A 131 14.15 22.56 -9.35
CA THR A 131 14.19 21.90 -8.04
C THR A 131 13.54 20.51 -8.06
N LEU A 132 13.86 19.71 -7.04
CA LEU A 132 13.15 18.48 -6.73
C LEU A 132 11.79 18.81 -6.12
N ASN A 133 10.73 18.36 -6.79
CA ASN A 133 9.38 18.50 -6.30
C ASN A 133 8.96 17.19 -5.64
N ALA A 134 8.54 17.26 -4.38
CA ALA A 134 8.38 16.10 -3.53
C ALA A 134 6.96 15.97 -2.94
N LEU A 135 6.48 14.72 -2.93
CA LEU A 135 5.34 14.26 -2.14
C LEU A 135 5.84 13.31 -1.06
N ARG A 136 5.47 13.54 0.19
CA ARG A 136 5.83 12.64 1.28
C ARG A 136 4.61 12.06 1.96
N LYS A 137 4.62 10.74 2.14
CA LYS A 137 3.73 10.02 3.06
C LYS A 137 4.51 8.93 3.79
N ASN A 138 4.50 8.98 5.12
CA ASN A 138 5.12 7.98 5.98
C ASN A 138 6.60 7.73 5.60
N ASN A 139 6.91 6.48 5.24
CA ASN A 139 8.22 5.97 4.87
C ASN A 139 8.50 6.07 3.35
N THR A 140 7.74 6.90 2.66
CA THR A 140 7.81 7.06 1.20
C THR A 140 7.87 8.53 0.83
N VAL A 141 8.78 8.88 -0.07
CA VAL A 141 8.79 10.17 -0.77
C VAL A 141 8.79 9.90 -2.27
N LEU A 142 7.81 10.43 -2.99
CA LEU A 142 7.89 10.53 -4.44
C LEU A 142 8.53 11.85 -4.81
N VAL A 143 9.39 11.84 -5.82
CA VAL A 143 9.99 13.05 -6.37
C VAL A 143 9.82 13.12 -7.86
N ALA A 144 9.69 14.34 -8.36
CA ALA A 144 9.71 14.63 -9.77
C ALA A 144 10.53 15.89 -10.06
N SER A 145 11.14 15.93 -11.24
CA SER A 145 11.87 17.10 -11.71
C SER A 145 11.75 17.23 -13.22
N TYR A 146 11.81 18.47 -13.69
CA TYR A 146 12.13 18.73 -15.08
C TYR A 146 13.64 18.57 -15.30
N VAL A 147 13.98 18.01 -16.44
CA VAL A 147 15.36 17.81 -16.90
C VAL A 147 15.48 18.49 -18.24
N ARG A 148 16.45 19.40 -18.35
CA ARG A 148 16.83 20.01 -19.62
C ARG A 148 17.64 19.01 -20.44
N LEU A 149 17.22 18.78 -21.67
CA LEU A 149 17.82 17.82 -22.62
C LEU A 149 18.83 18.48 -23.56
N ASP A 150 18.67 19.78 -23.81
CA ASP A 150 19.56 20.56 -24.63
C ASP A 150 20.69 21.19 -23.81
N THR A 151 21.79 21.47 -24.50
CA THR A 151 22.89 22.25 -23.91
C THR A 151 22.51 23.72 -24.04
N PRO A 152 22.52 24.51 -22.95
CA PRO A 152 22.23 25.93 -23.05
C PRO A 152 23.27 26.59 -23.96
N SER A 153 22.83 27.08 -25.12
CA SER A 153 23.62 27.98 -25.95
C SER A 153 23.25 29.40 -25.56
N ALA A 154 24.25 30.26 -25.34
CA ALA A 154 24.06 31.64 -24.90
C ALA A 154 23.22 32.49 -25.88
N ASP A 155 23.13 32.07 -27.15
CA ASP A 155 22.50 32.84 -28.25
C ASP A 155 21.23 32.17 -28.83
N SER A 156 20.59 31.27 -28.08
CA SER A 156 19.40 30.54 -28.58
C SER A 156 18.10 31.15 -28.05
N ASP A 157 17.33 31.82 -28.93
CA ASP A 157 15.92 32.19 -28.69
C ASP A 157 14.96 30.98 -28.64
N ARG A 158 15.48 29.76 -28.86
CA ARG A 158 14.68 28.54 -28.81
C ARG A 158 14.30 28.20 -27.37
N PRO A 159 13.03 27.86 -27.08
CA PRO A 159 12.64 27.36 -25.77
C PRO A 159 13.41 26.08 -25.42
N PRO A 160 13.77 25.87 -24.14
CA PRO A 160 14.56 24.72 -23.71
C PRO A 160 13.79 23.42 -23.97
N GLN A 161 14.52 22.37 -24.34
CA GLN A 161 13.93 21.04 -24.50
C GLN A 161 13.87 20.34 -23.16
N LEU A 162 12.66 20.05 -22.69
CA LEU A 162 12.43 19.51 -21.36
C LEU A 162 11.92 18.07 -21.42
N ALA A 163 12.37 17.28 -20.45
CA ALA A 163 11.77 16.00 -20.09
C ALA A 163 11.40 15.99 -18.60
N ARG A 164 10.60 15.01 -18.19
CA ARG A 164 10.28 14.77 -16.77
C ARG A 164 10.97 13.51 -16.31
N THR A 165 11.46 13.52 -15.09
CA THR A 165 11.91 12.31 -14.39
C THR A 165 11.12 12.13 -13.12
N TYR A 166 10.92 10.87 -12.73
CA TYR A 166 10.17 10.47 -11.54
C TYR A 166 11.02 9.52 -10.72
N GLY A 167 10.96 9.68 -9.40
CA GLY A 167 11.74 8.91 -8.46
C GLY A 167 10.99 8.60 -7.18
N LEU A 168 11.54 7.66 -6.43
CA LEU A 168 10.98 7.11 -5.21
C LEU A 168 12.09 6.97 -4.17
N PHE A 169 11.98 7.71 -3.07
CA PHE A 169 12.70 7.39 -1.84
C PHE A 169 11.85 6.51 -0.95
N ARG A 170 12.43 5.41 -0.45
CA ARG A 170 11.75 4.49 0.46
C ARG A 170 12.61 4.19 1.66
N LYS A 171 12.04 4.35 2.85
CA LYS A 171 12.67 3.97 4.11
C LYS A 171 12.49 2.48 4.34
N SER A 172 13.60 1.76 4.47
CA SER A 172 13.64 0.36 4.87
C SER A 172 13.25 0.18 6.33
N ALA A 173 12.99 -1.08 6.74
CA ALA A 173 12.72 -1.43 8.13
C ALA A 173 13.92 -1.13 9.06
N ALA A 174 15.15 -1.17 8.53
CA ALA A 174 16.37 -0.81 9.26
C ALA A 174 16.53 0.71 9.44
N GLY A 175 15.65 1.51 8.82
CA GLY A 175 15.63 2.96 8.95
C GLY A 175 16.43 3.71 7.89
N THR A 176 17.14 3.00 7.02
CA THR A 176 17.87 3.56 5.86
C THR A 176 16.91 3.93 4.74
N TRP A 177 17.13 5.07 4.10
CA TRP A 177 16.45 5.47 2.88
C TRP A 177 17.23 5.03 1.65
N ASP A 178 16.51 4.43 0.70
CA ASP A 178 16.98 4.06 -0.63
C ASP A 178 16.28 4.90 -1.70
N TYR A 179 16.92 5.11 -2.84
CA TYR A 179 16.35 5.80 -4.00
C TYR A 179 16.17 4.85 -5.18
N TYR A 180 15.04 4.98 -5.88
CA TYR A 180 14.74 4.28 -7.12
C TYR A 180 14.19 5.23 -8.17
N CYS A 181 14.63 5.08 -9.42
CA CYS A 181 13.98 5.68 -10.57
C CYS A 181 12.64 4.98 -10.82
N LEU A 182 11.57 5.74 -11.09
CA LEU A 182 10.30 5.18 -11.55
C LEU A 182 10.32 5.10 -13.07
N ASP A 183 10.31 3.88 -13.60
CA ASP A 183 10.38 3.59 -15.03
C ASP A 183 9.01 3.72 -15.71
N PHE A 184 8.54 4.96 -15.83
CA PHE A 184 7.40 5.30 -16.68
C PHE A 184 7.84 5.39 -18.15
N ALA A 185 7.04 4.84 -19.06
CA ALA A 185 7.39 4.81 -20.49
C ALA A 185 7.47 6.22 -21.10
N ALA A 186 6.68 7.16 -20.58
CA ALA A 186 6.62 8.55 -21.04
C ALA A 186 7.59 9.50 -20.30
N ALA A 187 8.48 8.96 -19.46
CA ALA A 187 9.42 9.74 -18.66
C ALA A 187 10.88 9.46 -19.02
N LEU A 188 11.75 10.42 -18.69
CA LEU A 188 13.19 10.24 -18.78
C LEU A 188 13.65 9.32 -17.65
N ARG A 189 14.24 8.19 -18.04
CA ARG A 189 14.96 7.31 -17.12
C ARG A 189 16.15 8.05 -16.51
N CYS A 190 16.27 7.97 -15.19
CA CYS A 190 17.48 8.37 -14.50
C CYS A 190 18.48 7.20 -14.43
N ASP A 191 19.74 7.51 -14.17
CA ASP A 191 20.87 6.57 -14.28
C ASP A 191 21.02 5.65 -13.05
N GLN A 192 20.03 5.61 -12.16
CA GLN A 192 20.02 4.84 -10.91
C GLN A 192 19.19 3.56 -11.06
N THR A 193 19.17 2.74 -10.01
CA THR A 193 18.31 1.54 -9.96
C THR A 193 16.86 1.92 -10.27
N SER A 194 16.28 1.26 -11.26
CA SER A 194 14.92 1.54 -11.72
C SER A 194 13.96 0.47 -11.23
N VAL A 195 12.74 0.88 -10.90
CA VAL A 195 11.62 -0.01 -10.58
C VAL A 195 10.41 0.38 -11.41
N ARG A 196 9.67 -0.61 -11.90
CA ARG A 196 8.46 -0.33 -12.66
C ARG A 196 7.31 0.03 -11.70
N PRO A 197 6.44 0.99 -12.03
CA PRO A 197 5.34 1.39 -11.16
C PRO A 197 4.48 0.22 -10.67
N HIS A 198 4.23 -0.80 -11.51
CA HIS A 198 3.45 -1.98 -11.14
C HIS A 198 4.15 -2.93 -10.15
N GLU A 199 5.47 -2.82 -9.99
CA GLU A 199 6.25 -3.60 -9.01
C GLU A 199 6.15 -2.98 -7.62
N VAL A 200 5.77 -1.71 -7.53
CA VAL A 200 5.68 -0.93 -6.30
C VAL A 200 4.27 -0.39 -6.02
N ILE A 201 3.23 -1.05 -6.55
CA ILE A 201 1.81 -0.63 -6.42
C ILE A 201 1.42 -0.32 -4.98
N GLY A 202 1.79 -1.19 -4.04
CA GLY A 202 1.48 -0.99 -2.62
C GLY A 202 2.13 0.28 -2.04
N THR A 203 3.27 0.70 -2.59
CA THR A 203 3.97 1.94 -2.24
C THR A 203 3.28 3.16 -2.86
N LEU A 204 2.84 3.04 -4.12
CA LEU A 204 2.20 4.14 -4.87
C LEU A 204 0.76 4.40 -4.47
N ARG A 205 0.07 3.42 -3.87
CA ARG A 205 -1.35 3.52 -3.48
C ARG A 205 -1.72 4.86 -2.86
N ASP A 206 -0.98 5.28 -1.83
CA ASP A 206 -1.33 6.47 -1.06
C ASP A 206 -1.04 7.77 -1.82
N PHE A 207 -0.39 7.67 -2.98
CA PHE A 207 -0.05 8.77 -3.86
C PHE A 207 -0.91 8.79 -5.12
N LEU A 208 -1.80 7.82 -5.35
CA LEU A 208 -2.66 7.83 -6.52
C LEU A 208 -3.62 9.03 -6.49
N PRO A 209 -3.92 9.64 -7.65
CA PRO A 209 -4.92 10.69 -7.72
C PRO A 209 -6.29 10.10 -7.36
N SER A 210 -7.12 10.89 -6.69
CA SER A 210 -8.45 10.46 -6.22
C SER A 210 -9.34 9.95 -7.36
N SER A 211 -9.23 10.52 -8.55
CA SER A 211 -9.92 10.07 -9.77
C SER A 211 -9.58 8.63 -10.16
N ALA A 212 -8.37 8.14 -9.88
CA ALA A 212 -7.94 6.80 -10.23
C ALA A 212 -8.46 5.72 -9.25
N THR A 213 -8.97 6.10 -8.08
CA THR A 213 -9.42 5.16 -7.03
C THR A 213 -10.95 4.95 -7.02
N THR A 214 -11.73 5.83 -7.65
CA THR A 214 -13.20 5.86 -7.59
C THR A 214 -13.91 4.79 -8.44
N GLY A 215 -13.17 4.00 -9.23
CA GLY A 215 -13.74 2.91 -10.02
C GLY A 215 -14.32 1.74 -9.22
N SER A 216 -14.21 1.74 -7.89
CA SER A 216 -14.55 0.58 -7.02
C SER A 216 -15.89 0.68 -6.26
N ASN A 217 -16.63 1.79 -6.31
CA ASN A 217 -17.86 1.97 -5.50
C ASN A 217 -19.17 1.95 -6.32
N ARG A 218 -19.17 1.39 -7.53
CA ARG A 218 -20.40 1.09 -8.28
C ARG A 218 -20.42 -0.37 -8.72
N SER A 219 -20.80 -1.24 -7.80
CA SER A 219 -21.39 -2.56 -8.10
C SER A 219 -22.15 -3.06 -6.89
#